data_AF-A0A8S3ZEJ9-F1
#
_entry.id   AF-A0A8S3ZEJ9-F1
#
_cell.length_a   1.000
_cell.length_b   1.000
_cell.length_c   1.000
_cell.angle_alpha   90.00
_cell.angle_beta   90.00
_cell.angle_gamma   90.00
#
_symmetry.space_group_name_H-M   'P 1'
#
loop_
_entity.id
_entity.type
_entity.pdbx_description
1 polymer ?
#
loop_
_entity_poly.entity_id
_entity_poly.type
_entity_poly.pdbx_seq_one_letter_code
_entity_poly.pdbx_strand_id
1 'polypeptide(L)'
;MMQCDMYLKHCLSFSMMQCDMYLKHCLSFSMMQCDMYLKHCLSFSMMQCDMYLKHCLSFSMMQCDMYLKHCLSFSMMQCDMYLKHSP
;
A
#
# COMPACT_ATOMS: atom_id res chain seq x y z
N MET A 1 -19.82 -6.71 7.80
CA MET A 1 -18.50 -6.31 7.27
C MET A 1 -18.67 -4.92 6.69
N MET A 2 -17.87 -3.96 7.16
CA MET A 2 -17.97 -2.56 6.76
C MET A 2 -16.89 -2.32 5.71
N GLN A 3 -17.29 -2.28 4.44
CA GLN A 3 -16.44 -1.80 3.36
C GLN A 3 -16.49 -0.28 3.39
N CYS A 4 -15.32 0.36 3.45
CA CYS A 4 -15.20 1.81 3.46
C CYS A 4 -14.42 2.28 2.25
N ASP A 5 -14.96 3.28 1.57
CA ASP A 5 -14.28 3.99 0.49
C ASP A 5 -13.75 5.31 1.03
N MET A 6 -12.44 5.53 0.94
CA MET A 6 -11.81 6.77 1.44
C MET A 6 -11.02 7.51 0.38
N TYR A 7 -11.31 8.81 0.27
CA TYR A 7 -10.58 9.75 -0.58
C TYR A 7 -9.93 10.82 0.29
N LEU A 8 -8.61 10.72 0.45
CA LEU A 8 -7.85 11.59 1.33
C LEU A 8 -6.63 12.14 0.59
N LYS A 9 -6.32 13.43 0.80
CA LYS A 9 -5.09 14.01 0.25
C LYS A 9 -3.88 13.57 1.07
N HIS A 10 -4.00 13.61 2.39
CA HIS A 10 -2.95 13.28 3.33
C HIS A 10 -3.54 12.46 4.47
N CYS A 11 -2.85 11.41 4.88
CA CYS A 11 -3.14 10.71 6.12
C CYS A 11 -1.86 10.39 6.87
N LEU A 12 -1.88 10.55 8.19
CA LEU A 12 -0.73 10.22 9.03
C LEU A 12 -0.71 8.72 9.32
N SER A 13 -1.82 8.19 9.84
CA SER A 13 -2.00 6.74 9.97
C SER A 13 -3.47 6.33 10.04
N PHE A 14 -3.72 5.07 9.71
CA PHE A 14 -5.01 4.41 9.91
C PHE A 14 -4.83 2.88 9.97
N SER A 15 -5.86 2.22 10.50
CA SER A 15 -5.98 0.77 10.57
C SER A 15 -7.42 0.38 10.29
N MET A 16 -7.65 -0.47 9.29
CA MET A 16 -8.97 -0.95 8.90
C MET A 16 -8.91 -2.39 8.37
N MET A 17 -10.05 -3.07 8.35
CA MET A 17 -10.12 -4.46 7.88
C MET A 17 -10.39 -4.61 6.39
N GLN A 18 -11.34 -3.84 5.83
CA GLN A 18 -11.74 -3.89 4.42
C GLN A 18 -11.98 -2.48 3.88
N CYS A 19 -11.11 -1.97 3.00
CA CYS A 19 -11.25 -0.62 2.44
C CYS A 19 -10.67 -0.49 1.04
N ASP A 20 -11.30 0.39 0.26
CA ASP A 20 -10.77 0.89 -1.00
C ASP A 20 -10.31 2.34 -0.79
N MET A 21 -9.06 2.63 -1.14
CA MET A 21 -8.47 3.92 -0.80
C MET A 21 -7.71 4.59 -1.93
N TYR A 22 -7.97 5.89 -2.03
CA TYR A 22 -7.22 6.79 -2.89
C TYR A 22 -6.55 7.88 -2.05
N LEU A 23 -5.22 7.81 -1.98
CA LEU A 23 -4.39 8.67 -1.15
C LEU A 23 -3.25 9.28 -1.97
N LYS A 24 -2.95 10.58 -1.79
CA LYS A 24 -1.72 11.14 -2.37
C LYS A 24 -0.52 10.82 -1.50
N HIS A 25 -0.62 11.03 -0.20
CA HIS A 25 0.47 10.80 0.74
C HIS A 25 -0.03 10.10 2.00
N CYS A 26 0.68 9.05 2.41
CA CYS A 26 0.47 8.41 3.70
C CYS A 26 1.81 8.15 4.39
N LEU A 27 1.90 8.34 5.72
CA LEU A 27 3.11 7.97 6.45
C LEU A 27 3.12 6.48 6.78
N SER A 28 2.05 5.97 7.40
CA SER A 28 1.99 4.58 7.85
C SER A 28 0.57 4.02 7.80
N PHE A 29 0.40 2.74 7.43
CA PHE A 29 -0.88 2.06 7.58
C PHE A 29 -0.72 0.55 7.79
N SER A 30 -1.76 -0.05 8.37
CA SER A 30 -1.88 -1.49 8.55
C SER A 30 -3.29 -1.96 8.18
N MET A 31 -3.42 -2.91 7.26
CA MET A 31 -4.74 -3.40 6.85
C MET A 31 -4.73 -4.89 6.52
N MET A 32 -5.91 -5.50 6.56
CA MET A 32 -6.07 -6.92 6.20
C MET A 32 -6.46 -7.13 4.74
N GLN A 33 -7.50 -6.48 4.23
CA GLN A 33 -8.00 -6.64 2.86
C GLN A 33 -8.24 -5.29 2.21
N CYS A 34 -7.45 -4.88 1.21
CA CYS A 34 -7.61 -3.55 0.61
C CYS A 34 -7.16 -3.45 -0.84
N ASP A 35 -7.85 -2.56 -1.57
CA ASP A 35 -7.39 -2.04 -2.85
C ASP A 35 -6.94 -0.60 -2.69
N MET A 36 -5.70 -0.31 -3.08
CA MET A 36 -5.10 0.98 -2.78
C MET A 36 -4.38 1.62 -3.95
N TYR A 37 -4.65 2.91 -4.11
CA TYR A 37 -3.89 3.78 -4.99
C TYR A 37 -3.21 4.89 -4.20
N LEU A 38 -1.88 4.84 -4.17
CA LEU A 38 -1.04 5.76 -3.41
C LEU A 38 0.07 6.36 -4.29
N LYS A 39 0.33 7.67 -4.17
CA LYS A 39 1.52 8.24 -4.82
C LYS A 39 2.76 8.03 -3.97
N HIS A 40 2.69 8.35 -2.68
CA HIS A 40 3.81 8.22 -1.77
C HIS A 40 3.37 7.57 -0.46
N CYS A 41 4.14 6.57 -0.03
CA CYS A 41 4.04 5.99 1.31
C CYS A 41 5.42 5.88 1.94
N LEU A 42 5.54 6.09 3.26
CA LEU A 42 6.81 5.78 3.96
C LEU A 42 6.85 4.31 4.39
N SER A 43 5.82 3.82 5.08
CA SER A 43 5.80 2.47 5.62
C SER A 43 4.43 1.83 5.54
N PHE A 44 4.35 0.52 5.31
CA PHE A 44 3.09 -0.21 5.50
C PHE A 44 3.24 -1.70 5.78
N SER A 45 2.19 -2.26 6.38
CA SER A 45 2.05 -3.70 6.61
C SER A 45 0.67 -4.18 6.16
N MET A 46 0.60 -5.17 5.27
CA MET A 46 -0.69 -5.71 4.81
C MET A 46 -0.70 -7.23 4.68
N MET A 47 -1.89 -7.84 4.78
CA MET A 47 -2.05 -9.28 4.56
C MET A 47 -2.55 -9.64 3.17
N GLN A 48 -3.64 -9.06 2.67
CA GLN A 48 -4.26 -9.40 1.38
C GLN A 48 -4.63 -8.14 0.59
N CYS A 49 -3.80 -7.71 -0.37
CA CYS A 49 -4.05 -6.41 -1.03
C CYS A 49 -3.62 -6.32 -2.48
N ASP A 50 -4.34 -5.49 -3.23
CA ASP A 50 -3.94 -5.01 -4.54
C ASP A 50 -3.53 -3.55 -4.45
N MET A 51 -2.29 -3.25 -4.83
CA MET A 51 -1.77 -1.89 -4.65
C MET A 51 -1.05 -1.33 -5.86
N TYR A 52 -1.34 -0.06 -6.12
CA TYR A 52 -0.60 0.77 -7.05
C TYR A 52 0.09 1.91 -6.28
N LEU A 53 1.42 1.88 -6.27
CA LEU A 53 2.28 2.82 -5.56
C LEU A 53 3.31 3.44 -6.51
N LYS A 54 3.52 4.76 -6.46
CA LYS A 54 4.67 5.33 -7.18
C LYS A 54 5.95 5.21 -6.37
N HIS A 55 5.91 5.62 -5.10
CA HIS A 55 7.08 5.61 -4.23
C HIS A 55 6.73 5.02 -2.87
N CYS A 56 7.57 4.11 -2.39
CA CYS A 56 7.53 3.58 -1.04
C CYS A 56 8.95 3.56 -0.45
N LEU A 57 9.12 3.83 0.85
CA LEU A 57 10.40 3.59 1.50
C LEU A 57 10.50 2.14 2.01
N SER A 58 9.50 1.66 2.76
CA SER A 58 9.51 0.34 3.38
C SER A 58 8.15 -0.33 3.35
N PHE A 59 8.11 -1.65 3.17
CA PHE A 59 6.87 -2.40 3.38
C PHE A 59 7.03 -3.87 3.76
N SER A 60 5.96 -4.42 4.35
CA SER A 60 5.80 -5.84 4.67
C SER A 60 4.44 -6.37 4.18
N MET A 61 4.43 -7.42 3.37
CA MET A 61 3.22 -7.95 2.74
C MET A 61 3.18 -9.48 2.80
N MET A 62 1.99 -10.08 2.96
CA MET A 62 1.85 -11.55 2.97
C MET A 62 1.32 -12.12 1.65
N GLN A 63 0.18 -11.65 1.14
CA GLN A 63 -0.52 -12.17 -0.05
C GLN A 63 -1.03 -11.02 -0.94
N CYS A 64 -0.21 -10.50 -1.85
CA CYS A 64 -0.55 -9.24 -2.48
C CYS A 64 -0.06 -9.10 -3.93
N ASP A 65 -0.80 -8.32 -4.71
CA ASP A 65 -0.38 -7.86 -6.03
C ASP A 65 0.06 -6.40 -5.96
N MET A 66 1.25 -6.11 -6.47
CA MET A 66 1.81 -4.77 -6.42
C MET A 66 2.40 -4.28 -7.72
N TYR A 67 2.02 -3.05 -8.06
CA TYR A 67 2.71 -2.23 -9.02
C TYR A 67 3.43 -1.08 -8.33
N LEU A 68 4.74 -1.02 -8.50
CA LEU A 68 5.57 -0.03 -7.82
C LEU A 68 6.63 0.57 -8.76
N LYS A 69 6.92 1.87 -8.64
CA LYS A 69 8.04 2.47 -9.39
C LYS A 69 9.33 2.46 -8.57
N HIS A 70 9.30 2.97 -7.35
CA HIS A 70 10.50 3.02 -6.50
C HIS A 70 10.23 2.53 -5.09
N CYS A 71 11.03 1.54 -4.64
CA CYS A 71 11.09 1.06 -3.26
C CYS A 71 12.53 1.09 -2.77
N LEU A 72 12.74 1.35 -1.47
CA LEU A 72 14.06 1.18 -0.84
C LEU A 72 14.17 -0.17 -0.11
N SER A 73 13.12 -0.64 0.55
CA SER A 73 13.13 -1.88 1.34
C SER A 73 11.79 -2.60 1.31
N PHE A 74 11.82 -3.93 1.23
CA PHE A 74 10.61 -4.74 1.24
C PHE A 74 10.80 -6.12 1.88
N SER A 75 9.71 -6.64 2.42
CA SER A 75 9.55 -8.03 2.85
C SER A 75 8.23 -8.58 2.31
N MET A 76 8.28 -9.72 1.61
CA MET A 76 7.11 -10.35 0.98
C MET A 76 7.16 -11.87 1.14
N MET A 77 6.00 -12.51 1.35
CA MET A 77 5.91 -13.97 1.48
C MET A 77 5.29 -14.65 0.24
N GLN A 78 4.16 -14.15 -0.26
CA GLN A 78 3.43 -14.70 -1.42
C GLN A 78 2.89 -13.53 -2.26
N CYS A 79 3.75 -12.83 -3.00
CA CYS A 79 3.34 -11.62 -3.71
C CYS A 79 3.85 -11.58 -5.14
N ASP A 80 3.02 -11.05 -6.05
CA ASP A 80 3.42 -10.69 -7.40
C ASP A 80 3.79 -9.20 -7.44
N MET A 81 5.05 -8.90 -7.79
CA MET A 81 5.58 -7.54 -7.81
C MET A 81 6.06 -7.14 -9.20
N TYR A 82 5.54 -6.01 -9.68
CA TYR A 82 6.06 -5.29 -10.84
C TYR A 82 6.77 -4.00 -10.39
N LEU A 83 8.10 -4.04 -10.34
CA LEU A 83 8.93 -2.88 -10.00
C LEU A 83 9.55 -2.25 -11.26
N LYS A 84 9.22 -0.98 -11.54
CA LYS A 84 9.87 -0.20 -12.61
C LYS A 84 10.83 0.83 -12.05
N HIS A 85 12.10 0.47 -11.98
CA HIS A 85 13.17 1.39 -11.64
C HIS A 85 13.45 2.34 -12.82
N SER A 86 13.22 3.64 -12.67
CA SER A 86 13.84 4.65 -13.55
C SER A 86 15.11 5.17 -12.89
N PRO A 87 16.23 5.32 -13.63
CA PRO A 87 17.48 5.86 -13.10
C PRO A 87 17.33 7.30 -12.57
#